data_AF-A0A4R6JKS1-F1
#
_entry.id   AF-A0A4R6JKS1-F1
#
_cell.length_a   1.000
_cell.length_b   1.000
_cell.length_c   1.000
_cell.angle_alpha   90.00
_cell.angle_beta   90.00
_cell.angle_gamma   90.00
#
_symmetry.space_group_name_H-M   'P 1'
#
loop_
_entity.id
_entity.type
_entity.pdbx_description
1 polymer ?
#
loop_
_entity_poly.entity_id
_entity_poly.type
_entity_poly.pdbx_seq_one_letter_code
_entity_poly.pdbx_strand_id
1 'polypeptide(L)'
;MAGCHLIDDYLDELADRLPGDAVDELADGVYETWRHHLERGLDPAGAAHAAIAEFGAPAQIVDAFVAHAGGRRTARLLLASGPIVGVCWGSSLVAGRAWTWPVPATMAVMLAGSLLAVVGCLALAATTRHGYRRTRLGHIGAAALVVLDAVMLTILVLAAPSWAWPMTLAVPASLIRMTVTLRRMPNPRAS
;
A
#
# COMPACT_ATOMS: atom_id res chain seq x y z
N MET A 1 34.85 1.39 -20.12
CA MET A 1 33.47 1.53 -20.67
C MET A 1 32.61 0.29 -20.45
N ALA A 2 33.11 -0.94 -20.66
CA ALA A 2 32.31 -2.17 -20.45
C ALA A 2 31.73 -2.33 -19.02
N GLY A 3 32.43 -1.87 -17.98
CA GLY A 3 31.93 -1.94 -16.59
C GLY A 3 30.72 -1.05 -16.29
N CYS A 4 30.61 0.14 -16.90
CA CYS A 4 29.42 1.00 -16.73
C CYS A 4 28.20 0.38 -17.39
N HIS A 5 28.33 -0.13 -18.62
CA HIS A 5 27.23 -0.80 -19.31
C HIS A 5 26.63 -1.97 -18.52
N LEU A 6 27.47 -2.75 -17.83
CA LEU A 6 27.01 -3.87 -17.01
C LEU A 6 26.19 -3.42 -15.79
N ILE A 7 26.56 -2.28 -15.19
CA ILE A 7 25.82 -1.67 -14.07
C ILE A 7 24.52 -1.04 -14.58
N ASP A 8 24.54 -0.38 -15.73
CA ASP A 8 23.35 0.21 -16.35
C ASP A 8 22.32 -0.87 -16.68
N ASP A 9 22.71 -1.97 -17.32
CA ASP A 9 21.82 -3.09 -17.63
C ASP A 9 21.19 -3.71 -16.35
N TYR A 10 21.97 -3.77 -15.27
CA TYR A 10 21.51 -4.26 -13.98
C TYR A 10 20.50 -3.31 -13.32
N LEU A 11 20.74 -2.00 -13.39
CA LEU A 11 19.83 -0.98 -12.85
C LEU A 11 18.56 -0.87 -13.68
N ASP A 12 18.63 -1.04 -15.00
CA ASP A 12 17.45 -1.08 -15.89
C ASP A 12 16.53 -2.26 -15.52
N GLU A 13 17.07 -3.45 -15.24
CA GLU A 13 16.27 -4.60 -14.79
C GLU A 13 15.58 -4.31 -13.44
N LEU A 14 16.26 -3.59 -12.53
CA LEU A 14 15.68 -3.16 -11.26
C LEU A 14 14.62 -2.06 -11.45
N ALA A 15 14.84 -1.11 -12.37
CA ALA A 15 13.94 -0.01 -12.68
C ALA A 15 12.57 -0.49 -13.19
N ASP A 16 12.54 -1.62 -13.89
CA ASP A 16 11.29 -2.26 -14.33
C ASP A 16 10.41 -2.74 -13.16
N ARG A 17 11.01 -2.94 -11.96
CA ARG A 17 10.40 -3.68 -10.85
C ARG A 17 10.34 -2.90 -9.54
N LEU A 18 11.15 -1.86 -9.38
CA LEU A 18 11.29 -1.02 -8.19
C LEU A 18 10.88 0.44 -8.49
N PRO A 19 10.58 1.24 -7.46
CA PRO A 19 10.32 2.66 -7.66
C PRO A 19 11.62 3.43 -7.92
N GLY A 20 11.52 4.55 -8.64
CA GLY A 20 12.67 5.33 -9.10
C GLY A 20 13.58 5.79 -7.97
N ASP A 21 13.02 6.25 -6.85
CA ASP A 21 13.79 6.65 -5.66
C ASP A 21 14.64 5.52 -5.08
N ALA A 22 14.09 4.30 -5.00
CA ALA A 22 14.84 3.13 -4.54
C ALA A 22 15.92 2.71 -5.55
N VAL A 23 15.65 2.86 -6.85
CA VAL A 23 16.62 2.57 -7.91
C VAL A 23 17.76 3.58 -7.90
N ASP A 24 17.45 4.87 -7.68
CA ASP A 24 18.44 5.94 -7.55
C ASP A 24 19.37 5.68 -6.35
N GLU A 25 18.81 5.32 -5.19
CA GLU A 25 19.60 4.96 -3.99
C GLU A 25 20.44 3.69 -4.22
N LEU A 26 19.90 2.69 -4.90
CA LEU A 26 20.65 1.49 -5.31
C LEU A 26 21.74 1.81 -6.31
N ALA A 27 21.50 2.70 -7.27
CA ALA A 27 22.46 3.14 -8.25
C ALA A 27 23.65 3.79 -7.55
N ASP A 28 23.40 4.77 -6.67
CA ASP A 28 24.44 5.43 -5.89
C ASP A 28 25.28 4.40 -5.11
N GLY A 29 24.64 3.47 -4.41
CA GLY A 29 25.33 2.42 -3.66
C GLY A 29 26.19 1.49 -4.54
N VAL A 30 25.66 1.05 -5.69
CA VAL A 30 26.40 0.18 -6.63
C VAL A 30 27.59 0.94 -7.24
N TYR A 31 27.41 2.22 -7.57
CA TYR A 31 28.49 3.07 -8.10
C TYR A 31 29.59 3.34 -7.06
N GLU A 32 29.23 3.55 -5.79
CA GLU A 32 30.19 3.68 -4.70
C GLU A 32 31.01 2.41 -4.51
N THR A 33 30.38 1.23 -4.49
CA THR A 33 31.07 -0.06 -4.35
C THR A 33 31.95 -0.36 -5.57
N TRP A 34 31.49 -0.06 -6.78
CA TRP A 34 32.29 -0.17 -8.00
C TRP A 34 33.56 0.69 -7.91
N ARG A 35 33.42 1.94 -7.48
CA ARG A 35 34.55 2.85 -7.30
C ARG A 35 35.51 2.34 -6.21
N HIS A 36 35.00 1.78 -5.11
CA HIS A 36 35.83 1.17 -4.08
C HIS A 36 36.69 0.02 -4.64
N HIS A 37 36.12 -0.81 -5.52
CA HIS A 37 36.87 -1.90 -6.16
C HIS A 37 37.92 -1.41 -7.16
N LEU A 38 37.63 -0.33 -7.90
CA LEU A 38 38.63 0.32 -8.75
C LEU A 38 39.82 0.85 -7.94
N GLU A 39 39.56 1.51 -6.81
CA GLU A 39 40.60 2.02 -5.91
C GLU A 39 41.46 0.90 -5.32
N ARG A 40 40.93 -0.33 -5.25
CA ARG A 40 41.66 -1.54 -4.83
C ARG A 40 42.41 -2.26 -5.96
N GLY A 41 42.42 -1.68 -7.16
CA GLY A 41 43.21 -2.15 -8.30
C GLY A 41 42.53 -3.20 -9.17
N LEU A 42 41.22 -3.42 -9.02
CA LEU A 42 40.46 -4.23 -9.97
C LEU A 42 40.29 -3.48 -11.30
N ASP A 43 40.25 -4.24 -12.40
CA ASP A 43 39.88 -3.67 -13.69
C ASP A 43 38.39 -3.28 -13.70
N PRO A 44 37.95 -2.37 -14.59
CA PRO A 44 36.58 -1.86 -14.57
C PRO A 44 35.49 -2.93 -14.72
N ALA A 45 35.74 -4.02 -15.44
CA ALA A 45 34.75 -5.09 -15.60
C ALA A 45 34.75 -6.04 -14.38
N GLY A 46 35.93 -6.33 -13.82
CA GLY A 46 36.06 -7.06 -12.56
C GLY A 46 35.42 -6.32 -11.38
N ALA A 47 35.62 -5.00 -11.31
CA ALA A 47 35.00 -4.15 -10.29
C ALA A 47 33.46 -4.12 -10.40
N ALA A 48 32.90 -4.11 -11.61
CA ALA A 48 31.45 -4.10 -11.82
C ALA A 48 30.83 -5.44 -11.40
N HIS A 49 31.44 -6.56 -11.78
CA HIS A 49 31.00 -7.88 -11.32
C HIS A 49 31.10 -8.03 -9.80
N ALA A 50 32.16 -7.53 -9.18
CA ALA A 50 32.32 -7.58 -7.73
C ALA A 50 31.23 -6.76 -7.02
N ALA A 51 30.95 -5.54 -7.50
CA ALA A 51 29.89 -4.70 -6.96
C ALA A 51 28.50 -5.35 -7.08
N ILE A 52 28.16 -5.88 -8.27
CA ILE A 52 26.88 -6.58 -8.47
C ILE A 52 26.79 -7.85 -7.62
N ALA A 53 27.89 -8.60 -7.47
CA ALA A 53 27.91 -9.80 -6.64
C ALA A 53 27.69 -9.47 -5.14
N GLU A 54 28.17 -8.31 -4.68
CA GLU A 54 27.97 -7.84 -3.31
C GLU A 54 26.53 -7.42 -3.04
N PHE A 55 25.88 -6.73 -3.98
CA PHE A 55 24.46 -6.34 -3.88
C PHE A 55 23.50 -7.52 -4.10
N GLY A 56 23.91 -8.49 -4.92
CA GLY A 56 23.14 -9.70 -5.22
C GLY A 56 22.25 -9.56 -6.46
N ALA A 57 21.55 -10.66 -6.77
CA ALA A 57 20.74 -10.74 -7.98
C ALA A 57 19.50 -9.82 -7.89
N PRO A 58 19.04 -9.24 -9.02
CA PRO A 58 17.88 -8.33 -9.03
C PRO A 58 16.63 -8.92 -8.37
N ALA A 59 16.39 -10.22 -8.57
CA ALA A 59 15.28 -10.93 -7.94
C ALA A 59 15.36 -10.94 -6.41
N GLN A 60 16.55 -11.09 -5.83
CA GLN A 60 16.75 -11.12 -4.38
C GLN A 60 16.50 -9.74 -3.76
N ILE A 61 16.98 -8.67 -4.41
CA ILE A 61 16.76 -7.29 -3.98
C ILE A 61 15.29 -6.94 -4.02
N VAL A 62 14.61 -7.28 -5.13
CA VAL A 62 13.16 -7.07 -5.25
C VAL A 62 12.40 -7.84 -4.18
N ASP A 63 12.76 -9.09 -3.90
CA ASP A 63 12.12 -9.89 -2.86
C ASP A 63 12.35 -9.31 -1.46
N ALA A 64 13.57 -8.84 -1.16
CA ALA A 64 13.90 -8.17 0.09
C ALA A 64 13.12 -6.86 0.27
N PHE A 65 13.01 -6.06 -0.79
CA PHE A 65 12.26 -4.80 -0.81
C PHE A 65 10.76 -5.06 -0.63
N VAL A 66 10.21 -6.07 -1.29
CA VAL A 66 8.81 -6.49 -1.14
C VAL A 66 8.55 -7.06 0.26
N ALA A 67 9.49 -7.80 0.84
CA ALA A 67 9.36 -8.32 2.21
C ALA A 67 9.32 -7.18 3.24
N HIS A 68 10.08 -6.11 3.02
CA HIS A 68 10.09 -4.91 3.88
C HIS A 68 8.94 -3.95 3.60
N ALA A 69 8.30 -4.03 2.44
CA ALA A 69 7.12 -3.23 2.12
C ALA A 69 5.92 -3.67 2.98
N GLY A 70 5.71 -2.96 4.10
CA GLY A 70 4.69 -3.23 5.13
C GLY A 70 3.23 -3.28 4.66
N GLY A 71 2.94 -3.04 3.39
CA GLY A 71 1.61 -3.03 2.79
C GLY A 71 0.85 -4.35 2.97
N ARG A 72 1.53 -5.51 2.96
CA ARG A 72 0.86 -6.83 3.07
C ARG A 72 0.30 -7.09 4.47
N ARG A 73 1.06 -6.76 5.52
CA ARG A 73 0.61 -6.92 6.92
C ARG A 73 -0.55 -5.98 7.20
N THR A 74 -0.49 -4.75 6.70
CA THR A 74 -1.57 -3.77 6.79
C THR A 74 -2.83 -4.26 6.06
N ALA A 75 -2.70 -4.75 4.82
CA ALA A 75 -3.84 -5.27 4.04
C ALA A 75 -4.54 -6.44 4.74
N ARG A 76 -3.78 -7.41 5.29
CA ARG A 76 -4.35 -8.52 6.06
C ARG A 76 -5.08 -8.06 7.32
N LEU A 77 -4.51 -7.12 8.07
CA LEU A 77 -5.15 -6.57 9.27
C LEU A 77 -6.42 -5.78 8.94
N LEU A 78 -6.43 -5.07 7.82
CA LEU A 78 -7.62 -4.37 7.32
C LEU A 78 -8.72 -5.35 6.89
N LEU A 79 -8.37 -6.40 6.15
CA LEU A 79 -9.33 -7.44 5.77
C LEU A 79 -9.88 -8.18 6.99
N ALA A 80 -9.04 -8.50 7.97
CA ALA A 80 -9.45 -9.17 9.20
C ALA A 80 -10.39 -8.31 10.06
N SER A 81 -10.22 -6.99 10.07
CA SER A 81 -11.13 -6.06 10.78
C SER A 81 -12.40 -5.74 10.00
N GLY A 82 -12.42 -5.99 8.68
CA GLY A 82 -13.55 -5.75 7.79
C GLY A 82 -14.88 -6.32 8.28
N PRO A 83 -14.98 -7.62 8.63
CA PRO A 83 -16.22 -8.24 9.11
C PRO A 83 -16.78 -7.58 10.37
N ILE A 84 -15.93 -7.24 11.35
CA ILE A 84 -16.35 -6.60 12.59
C ILE A 84 -16.97 -5.23 12.30
N VAL A 85 -16.26 -4.40 11.53
CA VAL A 85 -16.75 -3.07 11.15
C VAL A 85 -18.00 -3.16 10.27
N GLY A 86 -18.06 -4.15 9.38
CA GLY A 86 -19.23 -4.44 8.55
C GLY A 86 -20.47 -4.81 9.36
N VAL A 87 -20.33 -5.62 10.41
CA VAL A 87 -21.44 -5.94 11.34
C VAL A 87 -21.88 -4.70 12.12
N CYS A 88 -20.94 -3.88 12.59
CA CYS A 88 -21.26 -2.63 13.29
C CYS A 88 -22.04 -1.65 12.39
N TRP A 89 -21.59 -1.45 11.14
CA TRP A 89 -22.29 -0.58 10.20
C TRP A 89 -23.61 -1.20 9.71
N GLY A 90 -23.64 -2.50 9.40
CA GLY A 90 -24.85 -3.20 8.98
C GLY A 90 -25.96 -3.12 10.03
N SER A 91 -25.64 -3.38 11.30
CA SER A 91 -26.60 -3.23 12.40
C SER A 91 -27.05 -1.78 12.58
N SER A 92 -26.15 -0.80 12.42
CA SER A 92 -26.49 0.63 12.46
C SER A 92 -27.44 1.06 11.35
N LEU A 93 -27.19 0.61 10.12
CA LEU A 93 -28.03 0.93 8.95
C LEU A 93 -29.41 0.30 9.07
N VAL A 94 -29.49 -0.94 9.58
CA VAL A 94 -30.76 -1.62 9.81
C VAL A 94 -31.55 -0.95 10.93
N ALA A 95 -30.91 -0.67 12.06
CA ALA A 95 -31.55 0.00 13.19
C ALA A 95 -31.99 1.44 12.85
N GLY A 96 -31.17 2.17 12.10
CA GLY A 96 -31.45 3.52 11.63
C GLY A 96 -32.34 3.60 10.38
N ARG A 97 -32.81 2.45 9.87
CA ARG A 97 -33.63 2.33 8.65
C ARG A 97 -33.05 3.14 7.49
N ALA A 98 -31.78 2.90 7.15
CA ALA A 98 -31.05 3.71 6.17
C ALA A 98 -31.72 3.79 4.78
N TRP A 99 -32.58 2.83 4.43
CA TRP A 99 -33.39 2.86 3.21
C TRP A 99 -34.46 3.96 3.18
N THR A 100 -34.73 4.64 4.30
CA THR A 100 -35.62 5.81 4.36
C THR A 100 -34.85 7.13 4.37
N TRP A 101 -33.52 7.11 4.37
CA TRP A 101 -32.72 8.33 4.37
C TRP A 101 -32.83 9.03 3.01
N PRO A 102 -32.71 10.37 2.95
CA PRO A 102 -32.76 11.14 1.71
C PRO A 102 -31.47 11.03 0.90
N VAL A 103 -30.94 9.82 0.72
CA VAL A 103 -29.72 9.53 -0.02
C VAL A 103 -30.09 8.95 -1.39
N PRO A 104 -29.60 9.52 -2.51
CA PRO A 104 -29.87 8.98 -3.83
C PRO A 104 -29.39 7.53 -3.98
N ALA A 105 -30.19 6.67 -4.61
CA ALA A 105 -29.84 5.26 -4.82
C ALA A 105 -28.51 5.09 -5.61
N THR A 106 -28.22 6.01 -6.52
CA THR A 106 -26.96 6.05 -7.27
C THR A 106 -25.74 6.19 -6.35
N MET A 107 -25.82 7.06 -5.35
CA MET A 107 -24.76 7.25 -4.34
C MET A 107 -24.54 5.97 -3.54
N ALA A 108 -25.62 5.30 -3.11
CA ALA A 108 -25.54 4.05 -2.38
C ALA A 108 -24.87 2.93 -3.19
N VAL A 109 -25.23 2.80 -4.48
CA VAL A 109 -24.61 1.83 -5.40
C VAL A 109 -23.13 2.15 -5.62
N MET A 110 -22.78 3.43 -5.80
CA MET A 110 -21.38 3.84 -5.93
C MET A 110 -20.56 3.48 -4.69
N LEU A 111 -21.07 3.76 -3.49
CA LEU A 111 -20.39 3.41 -2.24
C LEU A 111 -20.20 1.89 -2.08
N ALA A 112 -21.23 1.11 -2.41
CA ALA A 112 -21.15 -0.35 -2.39
C ALA A 112 -20.11 -0.87 -3.40
N GLY A 113 -20.11 -0.34 -4.62
CA GLY A 113 -19.12 -0.65 -5.65
C GLY A 113 -17.70 -0.28 -5.23
N SER A 114 -17.50 0.90 -4.65
CA SER A 114 -16.22 1.35 -4.11
C SER A 114 -15.73 0.44 -2.99
N LEU A 115 -16.60 0.03 -2.06
CA LEU A 115 -16.26 -0.91 -1.00
C LEU A 115 -15.77 -2.25 -1.57
N LEU A 116 -16.49 -2.82 -2.55
CA LEU A 116 -16.11 -4.07 -3.19
C LEU A 116 -14.76 -3.95 -3.91
N ALA A 117 -14.52 -2.85 -4.62
CA ALA A 117 -13.25 -2.58 -5.28
C ALA A 117 -12.10 -2.49 -4.26
N VAL A 118 -12.31 -1.79 -3.13
CA VAL A 118 -11.34 -1.69 -2.04
C VAL A 118 -11.02 -3.06 -1.44
N VAL A 119 -12.04 -3.87 -1.13
CA VAL A 119 -11.86 -5.23 -0.62
C VAL A 119 -11.09 -6.09 -1.63
N GLY A 120 -11.41 -6.00 -2.91
CA GLY A 120 -10.70 -6.70 -3.99
C GLY A 120 -9.22 -6.31 -4.05
N CYS A 121 -8.91 -5.01 -4.04
CA CYS A 121 -7.54 -4.50 -3.99
C CYS A 121 -6.77 -5.00 -2.77
N LEU A 122 -7.38 -4.96 -1.58
CA LEU A 122 -6.78 -5.45 -0.35
C LEU A 122 -6.56 -6.98 -0.39
N ALA A 123 -7.51 -7.75 -0.93
CA ALA A 123 -7.40 -9.21 -1.07
C ALA A 123 -6.26 -9.60 -2.03
N LEU A 124 -6.14 -8.91 -3.16
CA LEU A 124 -5.05 -9.08 -4.10
C LEU A 124 -3.69 -8.75 -3.44
N ALA A 125 -3.62 -7.66 -2.69
CA ALA A 125 -2.41 -7.29 -1.94
C ALA A 125 -2.06 -8.29 -0.83
N ALA A 126 -3.06 -8.91 -0.18
CA ALA A 126 -2.85 -9.88 0.90
C ALA A 126 -2.37 -11.25 0.40
N THR A 127 -2.87 -11.71 -0.77
CA THR A 127 -2.65 -13.07 -1.29
C THR A 127 -1.40 -13.21 -2.15
N THR A 128 -1.01 -12.18 -2.89
CA THR A 128 0.08 -12.29 -3.88
C THR A 128 1.48 -12.19 -3.24
N ARG A 129 2.44 -13.01 -3.71
CA ARG A 129 3.85 -13.01 -3.25
C ARG A 129 4.80 -12.16 -4.12
N HIS A 130 4.44 -11.82 -5.35
CA HIS A 130 5.33 -11.16 -6.32
C HIS A 130 4.68 -9.92 -6.94
N GLY A 131 5.37 -8.77 -6.88
CA GLY A 131 5.08 -7.57 -7.67
C GLY A 131 4.82 -6.30 -6.86
N TYR A 132 5.77 -5.35 -6.94
CA TYR A 132 5.68 -3.99 -6.36
C TYR A 132 4.41 -3.22 -6.77
N ARG A 133 4.01 -3.31 -8.05
CA ARG A 133 2.76 -2.74 -8.58
C ARG A 133 1.52 -3.13 -7.77
N ARG A 134 1.51 -4.31 -7.16
CA ARG A 134 0.39 -4.81 -6.35
C ARG A 134 0.49 -4.44 -4.88
N THR A 135 1.69 -4.16 -4.37
CA THR A 135 1.87 -3.50 -3.07
C THR A 135 1.31 -2.07 -3.11
N ARG A 136 1.48 -1.36 -4.23
CA ARG A 136 0.85 -0.05 -4.47
C ARG A 136 -0.68 -0.11 -4.46
N LEU A 137 -1.29 -1.18 -4.99
CA LEU A 137 -2.73 -1.42 -4.87
C LEU A 137 -3.19 -1.57 -3.41
N GLY A 138 -2.34 -2.14 -2.55
CA GLY A 138 -2.60 -2.22 -1.11
C GLY A 138 -2.67 -0.84 -0.45
N HIS A 139 -1.75 0.07 -0.79
CA HIS A 139 -1.78 1.45 -0.30
C HIS A 139 -2.98 2.24 -0.84
N ILE A 140 -3.29 2.10 -2.13
CA ILE A 140 -4.47 2.72 -2.74
C ILE A 140 -5.75 2.19 -2.10
N GLY A 141 -5.86 0.88 -1.90
CA GLY A 141 -7.00 0.26 -1.22
C GLY A 141 -7.15 0.74 0.22
N ALA A 142 -6.03 0.86 0.96
CA ALA A 142 -6.04 1.40 2.31
C ALA A 142 -6.46 2.89 2.36
N ALA A 143 -5.97 3.72 1.45
CA ALA A 143 -6.35 5.14 1.36
C ALA A 143 -7.83 5.31 0.98
N ALA A 144 -8.29 4.55 -0.01
CA ALA A 144 -9.68 4.54 -0.42
C ALA A 144 -10.61 4.05 0.70
N LEU A 145 -10.18 3.11 1.55
CA LEU A 145 -10.95 2.69 2.73
C LEU A 145 -11.13 3.83 3.75
N VAL A 146 -10.09 4.65 3.98
CA VAL A 146 -10.17 5.82 4.86
C VAL A 146 -11.15 6.85 4.30
N VAL A 147 -11.09 7.13 2.99
CA VAL A 147 -12.04 8.04 2.33
C VAL A 147 -13.46 7.51 2.43
N LEU A 148 -13.66 6.22 2.21
CA LEU A 148 -14.98 5.58 2.33
C LEU A 148 -15.55 5.71 3.74
N ASP A 149 -14.72 5.50 4.77
CA ASP A 149 -15.11 5.68 6.18
C ASP A 149 -15.50 7.12 6.47
N ALA A 150 -14.74 8.10 5.98
CA ALA A 150 -15.06 9.51 6.13
C ALA A 150 -16.39 9.85 5.47
N VAL A 151 -16.63 9.40 4.23
CA VAL A 151 -17.89 9.63 3.52
C VAL A 151 -19.07 9.00 4.26
N MET A 152 -18.90 7.78 4.79
CA MET A 152 -19.94 7.10 5.55
C MET A 152 -20.31 7.87 6.82
N LEU A 153 -19.32 8.39 7.54
CA LEU A 153 -19.52 9.25 8.71
C LEU A 153 -20.20 10.58 8.32
N THR A 154 -19.83 11.18 7.19
CA THR A 154 -20.49 12.39 6.69
C THR A 154 -21.96 12.15 6.35
N ILE A 155 -22.28 11.04 5.68
CA ILE A 155 -23.68 10.67 5.38
C ILE A 155 -24.46 10.45 6.67
N LEU A 156 -23.87 9.76 7.64
CA LEU A 156 -24.48 9.56 8.95
C LEU A 156 -24.84 10.90 9.61
N VAL A 157 -23.93 11.87 9.62
CA VAL A 157 -24.16 13.18 10.24
C VAL A 157 -25.21 14.01 9.50
N LEU A 158 -25.24 13.95 8.16
CA LEU A 158 -26.09 14.83 7.35
C LEU A 158 -27.49 14.25 7.07
N ALA A 159 -27.63 12.92 7.02
CA ALA A 159 -28.84 12.26 6.54
C ALA A 159 -29.54 11.39 7.58
N ALA A 160 -28.88 11.03 8.69
CA ALA A 160 -29.53 10.22 9.70
C ALA A 160 -30.57 11.04 10.49
N PRO A 161 -31.84 10.61 10.54
CA PRO A 161 -32.89 11.35 11.23
C PRO A 161 -32.81 11.21 12.75
N SER A 162 -32.14 10.17 13.25
CA SER A 162 -31.97 9.92 14.67
C SER A 162 -30.76 9.02 14.94
N TRP A 163 -30.24 9.11 16.15
CA TRP A 163 -29.12 8.30 16.61
C TRP A 163 -29.60 6.92 17.06
N ALA A 164 -29.06 5.86 16.46
CA ALA A 164 -29.31 4.48 16.86
C ALA A 164 -28.18 3.96 17.75
N TRP A 165 -28.51 3.14 18.76
CA TRP A 165 -27.51 2.59 19.68
C TRP A 165 -26.32 1.88 18.99
N PRO A 166 -26.45 1.15 17.85
CA PRO A 166 -25.30 0.51 17.24
C PRO A 166 -24.29 1.50 16.64
N MET A 167 -24.72 2.75 16.36
CA MET A 167 -23.85 3.81 15.86
C MET A 167 -22.77 4.18 16.90
N THR A 168 -23.05 3.98 18.20
CA THR A 168 -22.06 4.16 19.28
C THR A 168 -20.87 3.22 19.16
N LEU A 169 -21.01 2.09 18.47
CA LEU A 169 -19.93 1.14 18.21
C LEU A 169 -19.33 1.33 16.81
N ALA A 170 -20.16 1.63 15.81
CA ALA A 170 -19.71 1.80 14.43
C ALA A 170 -18.78 3.01 14.25
N VAL A 171 -19.13 4.16 14.85
CA VAL A 171 -18.31 5.38 14.75
C VAL A 171 -16.90 5.19 15.32
N PRO A 172 -16.70 4.76 16.59
CA PRO A 172 -15.36 4.55 17.11
C PRO A 172 -14.61 3.44 16.39
N ALA A 173 -15.28 2.36 15.95
CA ALA A 173 -14.64 1.31 15.16
C ALA A 173 -14.06 1.88 13.84
N SER A 174 -14.80 2.76 13.16
CA SER A 174 -14.34 3.44 11.95
C SER A 174 -13.18 4.39 12.24
N LEU A 175 -13.25 5.19 13.33
CA LEU A 175 -12.17 6.10 13.72
C LEU A 175 -10.87 5.38 14.09
N ILE A 176 -10.97 4.27 14.82
CA ILE A 176 -9.82 3.42 15.15
C ILE A 176 -9.22 2.87 13.86
N ARG A 177 -10.04 2.35 12.95
CA ARG A 177 -9.58 1.83 11.66
C ARG A 177 -8.87 2.91 10.84
N MET A 178 -9.45 4.11 10.72
CA MET A 178 -8.81 5.23 10.02
C MET A 178 -7.48 5.61 10.67
N THR A 179 -7.43 5.73 12.00
CA THR A 179 -6.22 6.11 12.73
C THR A 179 -5.10 5.08 12.58
N VAL A 180 -5.41 3.79 12.71
CA VAL A 180 -4.44 2.69 12.53
C VAL A 180 -3.94 2.64 11.08
N THR A 181 -4.82 2.91 10.11
CA THR A 181 -4.48 2.93 8.69
C THR A 181 -3.55 4.09 8.35
N LEU A 182 -3.89 5.29 8.80
CA LEU A 182 -3.09 6.51 8.58
C LEU A 182 -1.71 6.40 9.25
N ARG A 183 -1.62 5.86 10.47
CA ARG A 183 -0.33 5.65 11.17
C ARG A 183 0.60 4.66 10.47
N ARG A 184 0.07 3.82 9.59
CA ARG A 184 0.84 2.80 8.85
C ARG A 184 1.14 3.22 7.41
N MET A 185 0.63 4.35 6.96
CA MET A 185 1.03 4.95 5.70
C MET A 185 2.35 5.68 5.90
N PRO A 186 3.32 5.55 4.97
CA PRO A 186 4.52 6.37 4.98
C PRO A 186 4.14 7.84 4.97
N ASN A 187 4.74 8.64 5.84
CA ASN A 187 4.46 10.07 5.94
C ASN A 187 5.08 10.77 4.71
N PRO A 188 4.30 11.44 3.84
CA PRO A 188 4.82 12.07 2.61
C PRO A 188 5.69 13.31 2.86
N ARG A 189 6.11 13.58 4.12
CA ARG A 189 6.95 14.72 4.52
C ARG A 189 8.34 14.32 5.00
N ALA A 190 8.73 13.06 4.78
CA ALA A 190 10.07 12.57 5.01
C ALA A 190 10.63 12.10 3.66
N SER A 191 10.91 13.07 2.78
CA SER A 191 11.63 12.94 1.51
C SER A 191 12.27 14.29 1.26
#